data_AF-A0A7Y3LM20-F1
#
_entry.id   AF-A0A7Y3LM20-F1
#
_cell.length_a   1.000
_cell.length_b   1.000
_cell.length_c   1.000
_cell.angle_alpha   90.00
_cell.angle_beta   90.00
_cell.angle_gamma   90.00
#
_symmetry.space_group_name_H-M   'P 1'
#
loop_
_entity.id
_entity.type
_entity.pdbx_description
1 polymer ?
#
loop_
_entity_poly.entity_id
_entity_poly.type
_entity_poly.pdbx_seq_one_letter_code
_entity_poly.pdbx_strand_id
1 'polypeptide(L)'
;MFEATLRGSEGDGGSIALLQKWKHDLNKFENQTIPDKELVFGRTLSGSVELDGSVIAPDSHVKRVVINNPEGEELEVFRRSVATGGVVDHGLMFLAFSADQERLNRILHRMLGLEDGVSERLLGFTKAVQSAYYFAPPIESFS
;
A
#
# COMPACT_ATOMS: atom_id res chain seq x y z
N MET A 1 11.42 4.73 -17.74
CA MET A 1 11.92 3.37 -17.42
C MET A 1 11.18 2.93 -16.16
N PHE A 2 10.56 1.74 -16.11
CA PHE A 2 9.68 1.37 -15.00
C PHE A 2 10.49 1.06 -13.73
N GLU A 3 10.23 1.80 -12.64
CA GLU A 3 10.90 1.62 -11.33
C GLU A 3 10.53 0.32 -10.61
N ALA A 4 9.52 -0.39 -11.09
CA ALA A 4 9.05 -1.65 -10.52
C ALA A 4 9.73 -2.90 -11.11
N THR A 5 10.80 -2.74 -11.89
CA THR A 5 11.47 -3.84 -12.60
C THR A 5 12.87 -4.07 -12.05
N LEU A 6 13.24 -5.33 -11.83
CA LEU A 6 14.60 -5.74 -11.46
C LEU A 6 15.59 -5.33 -12.57
N ARG A 7 16.83 -5.00 -12.17
CA ARG A 7 17.90 -4.57 -13.07
C ARG A 7 19.22 -5.28 -12.81
N GLY A 8 19.85 -5.77 -13.88
CA GLY A 8 21.26 -6.20 -13.87
C GLY A 8 21.56 -7.45 -13.04
N SER A 9 20.57 -8.28 -12.77
CA SER A 9 20.66 -9.50 -11.97
C SER A 9 19.92 -10.67 -12.62
N GLU A 10 20.01 -11.86 -12.03
CA GLU A 10 19.13 -12.98 -12.40
C GLU A 10 17.66 -12.55 -12.21
N GLY A 11 16.86 -12.66 -13.28
CA GLY A 11 15.51 -12.12 -13.32
C GLY A 11 15.39 -10.66 -13.79
N ASP A 12 16.44 -10.09 -14.40
CA ASP A 12 16.41 -8.77 -15.07
C ASP A 12 15.18 -8.66 -16.00
N GLY A 13 14.48 -7.53 -15.92
CA GLY A 13 13.22 -7.35 -16.64
C GLY A 13 11.98 -7.94 -15.93
N GLY A 14 12.15 -8.72 -14.87
CA GLY A 14 11.08 -9.22 -14.02
C GLY A 14 10.68 -8.26 -12.90
N SER A 15 9.70 -8.65 -12.07
CA SER A 15 9.19 -7.85 -10.96
C SER A 15 8.74 -8.71 -9.78
N ILE A 16 8.95 -8.22 -8.55
CA ILE A 16 8.33 -8.79 -7.36
C ILE A 16 6.89 -8.28 -7.29
N ALA A 17 5.92 -9.18 -7.13
CA ALA A 17 4.52 -8.84 -6.96
C ALA A 17 4.01 -9.23 -5.57
N LEU A 18 3.37 -8.30 -4.87
CA LEU A 18 2.61 -8.55 -3.65
C LEU A 18 1.12 -8.49 -3.95
N LEU A 19 0.42 -9.61 -3.74
CA LEU A 19 -1.03 -9.71 -3.86
C LEU A 19 -1.63 -9.92 -2.47
N GLN A 20 -2.58 -9.07 -2.11
CA GLN A 20 -3.32 -9.18 -0.84
C GLN A 20 -4.81 -8.98 -1.04
N LYS A 21 -5.62 -9.85 -0.43
CA LYS A 21 -7.06 -9.64 -0.31
C LYS A 21 -7.34 -8.93 1.00
N TRP A 22 -7.91 -7.74 0.93
CA TRP A 22 -8.33 -6.94 2.07
C TRP A 22 -9.85 -6.92 2.17
N LYS A 23 -10.38 -7.22 3.35
CA LYS A 23 -11.80 -7.11 3.69
C LYS A 23 -12.05 -5.84 4.47
N HIS A 24 -13.04 -5.05 4.05
CA HIS A 24 -13.39 -3.78 4.69
C HIS A 24 -14.58 -3.95 5.65
N ASP A 25 -14.57 -3.15 6.72
CA ASP A 25 -15.72 -2.87 7.57
C ASP A 25 -16.23 -1.45 7.24
N LEU A 26 -17.00 -1.35 6.15
CA LEU A 26 -17.53 -0.07 5.70
C LEU A 26 -18.55 0.51 6.68
N ASN A 27 -19.29 -0.31 7.44
CA ASN A 27 -20.22 0.21 8.44
C ASN A 27 -19.45 0.99 9.52
N LYS A 28 -18.35 0.44 10.02
CA LYS A 28 -17.49 1.12 10.99
C LYS A 28 -16.85 2.37 10.40
N PHE A 29 -16.40 2.31 9.15
CA PHE A 29 -15.78 3.44 8.47
C PHE A 29 -16.78 4.57 8.17
N GLU A 30 -17.98 4.24 7.70
CA GLU A 30 -18.98 5.23 7.31
C GLU A 30 -19.55 6.02 8.49
N ASN A 31 -19.54 5.43 9.69
CA ASN A 31 -19.94 6.09 10.94
C ASN A 31 -18.96 7.16 11.43
N GLN A 32 -17.81 7.33 10.79
CA GLN A 32 -16.85 8.39 11.10
C GLN A 32 -17.30 9.74 10.51
N THR A 33 -16.90 10.85 11.14
CA THR A 33 -17.06 12.18 10.53
C THR A 33 -16.14 12.33 9.31
N ILE A 34 -16.43 13.27 8.40
CA ILE A 34 -15.55 13.52 7.24
C ILE A 34 -14.11 13.84 7.68
N PRO A 35 -13.87 14.77 8.64
CA PRO A 35 -12.50 15.02 9.12
C PRO A 35 -11.79 13.77 9.63
N ASP A 36 -12.49 12.89 10.36
CA ASP A 36 -11.90 11.64 10.86
C ASP A 36 -11.53 10.69 9.72
N LYS A 37 -12.39 10.55 8.69
CA LYS A 37 -12.11 9.77 7.48
C LYS A 37 -10.87 10.31 6.75
N GLU A 38 -10.76 11.62 6.63
CA GLU A 38 -9.62 12.27 5.97
C GLU A 38 -8.32 12.05 6.75
N LEU A 39 -8.36 12.07 8.09
CA LEU A 39 -7.21 11.74 8.94
C LEU A 39 -6.78 10.27 8.86
N VAL A 40 -7.70 9.33 8.58
CA VAL A 40 -7.35 7.92 8.34
C VAL A 40 -6.44 7.78 7.11
N PHE A 41 -6.73 8.51 6.03
CA PHE A 41 -5.98 8.40 4.79
C PHE A 41 -4.84 9.42 4.66
N GLY A 42 -4.98 10.59 5.27
CA GLY A 42 -4.08 11.74 5.07
C GLY A 42 -4.44 12.58 3.84
N ARG A 43 -5.65 12.45 3.30
CA ARG A 43 -6.13 13.18 2.12
C ARG A 43 -7.60 13.55 2.25
N THR A 44 -8.02 14.62 1.59
CA THR A 44 -9.43 15.05 1.56
C THR A 44 -10.31 14.06 0.80
N LEU A 45 -11.56 13.89 1.24
CA LEU A 45 -12.48 12.92 0.65
C LEU A 45 -13.01 13.39 -0.71
N SER A 46 -13.36 14.67 -0.83
CA SER A 46 -14.04 15.22 -2.01
C SER A 46 -13.11 15.44 -3.22
N GLY A 47 -11.80 15.47 -3.01
CA GLY A 47 -10.83 15.81 -4.06
C GLY A 47 -9.49 15.09 -3.98
N SER A 48 -9.28 14.21 -2.99
CA SER A 48 -8.00 13.52 -2.77
C SER A 48 -6.81 14.49 -2.71
N VAL A 49 -6.99 15.64 -2.06
CA VAL A 49 -5.92 16.61 -1.83
C VAL A 49 -5.16 16.16 -0.58
N GLU A 50 -3.84 16.10 -0.64
CA GLU A 50 -3.04 15.76 0.55
C GLU A 50 -3.25 16.78 1.66
N LEU A 51 -3.44 16.29 2.88
CA LEU A 51 -3.56 17.17 4.04
C LEU A 51 -2.21 17.83 4.33
N ASP A 52 -2.26 19.07 4.81
CA ASP A 52 -1.05 19.81 5.17
C ASP A 52 -0.20 19.06 6.21
N GLY A 53 1.12 19.17 6.09
CA GLY A 53 2.08 18.49 6.95
C GLY A 53 1.91 18.78 8.45
N SER A 54 1.34 19.93 8.81
CA SER A 54 1.05 20.30 10.21
C SER A 54 -0.20 19.63 10.78
N VAL A 55 -1.06 19.04 9.93
CA VAL A 55 -2.36 18.49 10.31
C VAL A 55 -2.43 16.98 10.06
N ILE A 56 -1.69 16.48 9.08
CA ILE A 56 -1.66 15.06 8.73
C ILE A 56 -1.17 14.20 9.90
N ALA A 57 -1.97 13.20 10.27
CA ALA A 57 -1.66 12.35 11.41
C ALA A 57 -0.52 11.35 11.08
N PRO A 58 0.38 11.04 12.03
CA PRO A 58 1.50 10.11 11.81
C PRO A 58 1.05 8.67 11.54
N ASP A 59 -0.16 8.31 11.95
CA ASP A 59 -0.83 7.02 11.72
C ASP A 59 -1.71 7.00 10.45
N SER A 60 -1.73 8.08 9.66
CA SER A 60 -2.48 8.14 8.39
C SER A 60 -1.83 7.27 7.32
N HIS A 61 -2.65 6.70 6.43
CA HIS A 61 -2.18 5.81 5.36
C HIS A 61 -1.00 6.41 4.58
N VAL A 62 -1.14 7.65 4.08
CA VAL A 62 -0.06 8.34 3.33
C VAL A 62 1.25 8.40 4.12
N LYS A 63 1.22 8.70 5.42
CA LYS A 63 2.44 8.74 6.26
C LYS A 63 3.05 7.36 6.53
N ARG A 64 2.24 6.30 6.48
CA ARG A 64 2.73 4.93 6.68
C ARG A 64 3.34 4.35 5.41
N VAL A 65 2.78 4.64 4.23
CA VAL A 65 3.16 3.97 2.96
C VAL A 65 4.16 4.73 2.11
N VAL A 66 4.33 6.03 2.30
CA VAL A 66 5.42 6.79 1.65
C VAL A 66 6.71 6.50 2.42
N ILE A 67 7.67 5.88 1.74
CA ILE A 67 8.98 5.49 2.29
C ILE A 67 10.10 6.06 1.43
N ASN A 68 11.16 6.55 2.08
CA ASN A 68 12.31 7.13 1.39
C ASN A 68 13.59 6.33 1.67
N ASN A 69 14.53 6.32 0.74
CA ASN A 69 15.89 5.82 0.94
C ASN A 69 16.70 6.76 1.86
N PRO A 70 17.92 6.38 2.30
CA PRO A 70 18.78 7.23 3.13
C PRO A 70 19.11 8.60 2.50
N GLU A 71 19.10 8.68 1.17
CA GLU A 71 19.35 9.90 0.39
C GLU A 71 18.11 10.82 0.30
N GLY A 72 16.96 10.36 0.78
CA GLY A 72 15.70 11.12 0.82
C GLY A 72 14.80 10.95 -0.41
N GLU A 73 15.14 10.07 -1.33
CA GLU A 73 14.35 9.75 -2.53
C GLU A 73 13.24 8.75 -2.19
N GLU A 74 12.04 8.97 -2.72
CA GLU A 74 10.91 8.06 -2.51
C GLU A 74 11.16 6.70 -3.17
N LEU A 75 10.90 5.63 -2.43
CA LEU A 75 10.98 4.27 -2.92
C LEU A 75 9.60 3.84 -3.42
N GLU A 76 9.30 4.19 -4.67
CA GLU A 76 7.99 3.93 -5.26
C GLU A 76 7.70 2.43 -5.49
N VAL A 77 6.40 2.09 -5.47
CA VAL A 77 5.85 0.80 -5.87
C VAL A 77 4.72 1.01 -6.87
N PHE A 78 4.65 0.16 -7.89
CA PHE A 78 3.62 0.28 -8.92
C PHE A 78 2.37 -0.52 -8.57
N ARG A 79 1.27 0.17 -8.29
CA ARG A 79 0.00 -0.46 -7.84
C ARG A 79 -0.97 -0.68 -8.99
N ARG A 80 -1.62 -1.85 -8.99
CA ARG A 80 -2.74 -2.23 -9.88
C ARG A 80 -3.91 -2.79 -9.07
N SER A 81 -4.10 -2.25 -7.88
CA SER A 81 -5.16 -2.63 -6.96
C SER A 81 -6.54 -2.32 -7.52
N VAL A 82 -7.52 -3.16 -7.22
CA VAL A 82 -8.92 -3.00 -7.64
C VAL A 82 -9.88 -3.30 -6.49
N ALA A 83 -11.02 -2.61 -6.48
CA ALA A 83 -12.11 -2.96 -5.56
C ALA A 83 -12.61 -4.39 -5.85
N THR A 84 -13.02 -5.10 -4.81
CA THR A 84 -13.54 -6.47 -4.92
C THR A 84 -14.76 -6.69 -4.06
N GLY A 85 -15.55 -7.69 -4.43
CA GLY A 85 -16.60 -8.26 -3.58
C GLY A 85 -18.02 -8.01 -4.06
N GLY A 86 -18.96 -8.10 -3.12
CA GLY A 86 -20.39 -7.91 -3.27
C GLY A 86 -21.01 -7.42 -1.96
N VAL A 87 -22.32 -7.61 -1.77
CA VAL A 87 -23.04 -7.03 -0.64
C VAL A 87 -22.49 -7.46 0.74
N VAL A 88 -22.08 -8.73 0.87
CA VAL A 88 -21.68 -9.32 2.17
C VAL A 88 -20.17 -9.30 2.43
N ASP A 89 -19.36 -9.49 1.38
CA ASP A 89 -17.90 -9.45 1.47
C ASP A 89 -17.39 -8.49 0.41
N HIS A 90 -16.72 -7.41 0.84
CA HIS A 90 -16.17 -6.40 -0.05
C HIS A 90 -14.88 -5.81 0.52
N GLY A 91 -14.04 -5.31 -0.38
CA GLY A 91 -12.85 -4.57 -0.03
C GLY A 91 -11.93 -4.34 -1.21
N LEU A 92 -10.64 -4.60 -1.02
CA LEU A 92 -9.59 -4.29 -1.99
C LEU A 92 -8.78 -5.54 -2.31
N MET A 93 -8.62 -5.86 -3.59
CA MET A 93 -7.50 -6.69 -4.03
C MET A 93 -6.32 -5.76 -4.25
N PHE A 94 -5.42 -5.73 -3.28
CA PHE A 94 -4.18 -4.98 -3.39
C PHE A 94 -3.21 -5.77 -4.24
N LEU A 95 -2.70 -5.13 -5.31
CA LEU A 95 -1.66 -5.69 -6.16
C LEU A 95 -0.60 -4.61 -6.35
N ALA A 96 0.62 -4.89 -5.93
CA ALA A 96 1.76 -4.01 -6.13
C ALA A 96 2.94 -4.76 -6.75
N PHE A 97 3.68 -4.04 -7.59
CA PHE A 97 4.90 -4.49 -8.24
C PHE A 97 6.07 -3.65 -7.76
N SER A 98 7.22 -4.28 -7.57
CA SER A 98 8.42 -3.61 -7.09
C SER A 98 9.70 -4.23 -7.65
N ALA A 99 10.75 -3.41 -7.76
CA ALA A 99 12.08 -3.87 -8.15
C ALA A 99 12.75 -4.72 -7.06
N ASP A 100 12.31 -4.62 -5.81
CA ASP A 100 12.79 -5.45 -4.71
C ASP A 100 11.67 -5.72 -3.70
N GLN A 101 11.78 -6.85 -2.99
CA GLN A 101 10.78 -7.24 -2.00
C GLN A 101 10.84 -6.36 -0.73
N GLU A 102 11.98 -5.76 -0.45
CA GLU A 102 12.21 -5.05 0.82
C GLU A 102 11.40 -3.76 0.90
N ARG A 103 11.23 -3.03 -0.21
CA ARG A 103 10.30 -1.89 -0.28
C ARG A 103 8.90 -2.26 0.20
N LEU A 104 8.37 -3.38 -0.28
CA LEU A 104 7.03 -3.86 0.08
C LEU A 104 6.96 -4.30 1.55
N ASN A 105 7.99 -5.01 2.04
CA ASN A 105 8.09 -5.39 3.45
C ASN A 105 8.14 -4.17 4.36
N ARG A 106 8.93 -3.16 4.00
CA ARG A 106 9.08 -1.92 4.77
C ARG A 106 7.75 -1.16 4.88
N ILE A 107 7.01 -1.05 3.77
CA ILE A 107 5.65 -0.48 3.79
C ILE A 107 4.76 -1.25 4.77
N LEU A 108 4.75 -2.59 4.72
CA LEU A 108 3.94 -3.41 5.64
C LEU A 108 4.38 -3.28 7.10
N HIS A 109 5.68 -3.27 7.38
CA HIS A 109 6.22 -3.09 8.73
C HIS A 109 5.82 -1.73 9.31
N ARG A 110 5.86 -0.67 8.50
CA ARG A 110 5.37 0.65 8.90
C ARG A 110 3.88 0.63 9.16
N MET A 111 3.06 0.01 8.30
CA MET A 111 1.62 -0.09 8.54
C MET A 111 1.32 -0.80 9.88
N LEU A 112 2.10 -1.83 10.22
CA LEU A 112 1.95 -2.58 11.46
C LEU A 112 2.60 -1.90 12.69
N GLY A 113 3.30 -0.78 12.51
CA GLY A 113 4.02 -0.09 13.60
C GLY A 113 5.26 -0.82 14.09
N LEU A 114 5.83 -1.73 13.29
CA LEU A 114 7.02 -2.52 13.66
C LEU A 114 8.33 -1.71 13.59
N GLU A 115 8.33 -0.57 12.89
CA GLU A 115 9.50 0.32 12.82
C GLU A 115 9.57 1.33 13.98
N ASP A 116 8.44 1.95 14.33
CA ASP A 116 8.38 3.15 15.18
C ASP A 116 7.28 3.10 16.26
N GLY A 117 6.57 1.96 16.39
CA GLY A 117 5.46 1.80 17.32
C GLY A 117 4.15 2.46 16.88
N VAL A 118 4.11 3.13 15.71
CA VAL A 118 2.92 3.80 15.20
C VAL A 118 2.22 2.89 14.19
N SER A 119 1.16 2.21 14.62
CA SER A 119 0.32 1.40 13.74
C SER A 119 -0.65 2.27 12.94
N GLU A 120 -0.89 1.90 11.70
CA GLU A 120 -1.76 2.61 10.78
C GLU A 120 -3.23 2.57 11.21
N ARG A 121 -3.88 3.73 11.18
CA ARG A 121 -5.28 3.88 11.55
C ARG A 121 -6.24 3.12 10.62
N LEU A 122 -5.88 2.99 9.34
CA LEU A 122 -6.68 2.27 8.35
C LEU A 122 -6.94 0.81 8.74
N LEU A 123 -5.99 0.16 9.43
CA LEU A 123 -6.13 -1.23 9.92
C LEU A 123 -7.29 -1.40 10.91
N GLY A 124 -7.81 -0.31 11.48
CA GLY A 124 -9.04 -0.32 12.27
C GLY A 124 -10.31 -0.58 11.46
N PHE A 125 -10.25 -0.44 10.13
CA PHE A 125 -11.41 -0.53 9.20
C PHE A 125 -11.22 -1.57 8.09
N THR A 126 -10.03 -2.16 7.99
CA THR A 126 -9.75 -3.17 6.97
C THR A 126 -8.76 -4.20 7.49
N LYS A 127 -8.87 -5.43 6.99
CA LYS A 127 -7.98 -6.53 7.35
C LYS A 127 -7.54 -7.31 6.13
N ALA A 128 -6.24 -7.55 6.00
CA ALA A 128 -5.70 -8.51 5.05
C ALA A 128 -6.09 -9.93 5.49
N VAL A 129 -6.85 -10.63 4.64
CA VAL A 129 -7.31 -12.01 4.89
C VAL A 129 -6.50 -13.04 4.11
N GLN A 130 -5.81 -12.61 3.05
CA GLN A 130 -4.89 -13.41 2.26
C GLN A 130 -3.73 -12.52 1.80
N SER A 131 -2.52 -13.08 1.74
CA SER A 131 -1.32 -12.38 1.29
C SER A 131 -0.36 -13.38 0.65
N ALA A 132 0.22 -13.02 -0.49
CA ALA A 132 1.22 -13.84 -1.16
C ALA A 132 2.19 -12.95 -1.96
N TYR A 133 3.46 -13.34 -1.95
CA TYR A 133 4.47 -12.81 -2.86
C TYR A 133 4.58 -13.73 -4.08
N TYR A 134 4.80 -13.12 -5.23
CA TYR A 134 5.07 -13.79 -6.50
C TYR A 134 6.26 -13.10 -7.19
N PHE A 135 6.89 -13.83 -8.11
CA PHE A 135 7.78 -13.24 -9.09
C PHE A 135 7.08 -13.25 -10.46
N ALA A 136 7.02 -12.09 -11.11
CA ALA A 136 6.56 -11.93 -12.48
C ALA A 136 7.80 -11.87 -13.39
N PRO A 137 8.19 -12.97 -14.04
CA PRO A 137 9.39 -13.00 -14.89
C PRO A 137 9.22 -12.13 -16.15
N PRO A 138 10.34 -11.71 -16.76
CA PRO A 138 10.30 -11.04 -18.06
C PRO A 138 9.72 -11.98 -19.13
N ILE A 139 9.18 -11.41 -20.20
CA ILE A 139 8.55 -12.21 -21.27
C ILE A 139 9.57 -13.14 -21.95
N GLU A 140 10.82 -12.70 -22.03
CA GLU A 140 11.95 -13.43 -22.60
C GLU A 140 12.29 -14.71 -21.82
N SER A 141 11.84 -14.87 -20.57
CA SER A 141 12.02 -16.12 -19.80
C SER A 141 11.13 -17.26 -20.28
N PHE A 142 10.13 -17.00 -21.13
CA PHE A 142 9.20 -18.01 -21.64
C PHE A 142 9.46 -18.41 -23.10
N SER A 143 10.50 -17.87 -23.72
CA SER A 143 10.89 -18.13 -25.12
C SER A 143 12.08 -19.06 -25.26
#